data_AF-A0A1G0N0Y7-F1
#
_entry.id   AF-A0A1G0N0Y7-F1
#
_cell.length_a   1.000
_cell.length_b   1.000
_cell.length_c   1.000
_cell.angle_alpha   90.00
_cell.angle_beta   90.00
_cell.angle_gamma   90.00
#
_symmetry.space_group_name_H-M   'P 1'
#
loop_
_entity.id
_entity.type
_entity.pdbx_description
1 polymer ?
#
loop_
_entity_poly.entity_id
_entity_poly.type
_entity_poly.pdbx_seq_one_letter_code
_entity_poly.pdbx_strand_id
1 'polypeptide(L)'
;MTLSRKDFFKQGLFSLGEALLKAGGVAAEAQQPLVCQPDDDEQAGAPVCDENTVARADNRHCLAKNCGCFSCVDRCEPGAIMLIPGTGIRINEERCTGCGSCEYVCPVTPKAIRMQARTIHTPSAAYAEQPPQKGESPC
;
A
#
# COMPACT_ATOMS: atom_id res chain seq x y z
N MET A 1 -56.98 -12.48 6.22
CA MET A 1 -55.57 -12.60 5.81
C MET A 1 -54.70 -12.21 7.00
N THR A 2 -54.23 -13.19 7.79
CA THR A 2 -53.37 -12.93 8.96
C THR A 2 -51.93 -12.83 8.48
N LEU A 3 -51.45 -11.60 8.24
CA LEU A 3 -50.04 -11.35 7.90
C LEU A 3 -49.17 -11.67 9.12
N SER A 4 -48.14 -12.52 8.92
CA SER A 4 -47.22 -12.89 9.99
C SER A 4 -46.33 -11.69 10.35
N ARG A 5 -45.91 -11.57 11.62
CA ARG A 5 -45.02 -10.48 12.08
C ARG A 5 -43.77 -10.38 11.21
N LYS A 6 -43.24 -11.52 10.74
CA LYS A 6 -42.05 -11.57 9.89
C LYS A 6 -42.26 -10.92 8.52
N ASP A 7 -43.49 -10.98 8.00
CA ASP A 7 -43.86 -10.37 6.71
C ASP A 7 -44.09 -8.86 6.86
N PHE A 8 -44.64 -8.42 7.99
CA PHE A 8 -44.78 -7.00 8.30
C PHE A 8 -43.41 -6.29 8.37
N PHE A 9 -42.42 -6.91 9.01
CA PHE A 9 -41.06 -6.35 9.07
C PHE A 9 -40.37 -6.30 7.69
N LYS A 10 -40.54 -7.34 6.86
CA LYS A 10 -39.98 -7.37 5.51
C LYS A 10 -40.60 -6.33 4.58
N GLN A 11 -41.94 -6.20 4.62
CA GLN A 11 -42.65 -5.19 3.83
C GLN A 11 -42.29 -3.77 4.28
N GLY A 12 -42.11 -3.56 5.59
CA GLY A 12 -41.65 -2.29 6.15
C GLY A 12 -40.25 -1.90 5.66
N LEU A 13 -39.26 -2.80 5.76
CA LEU A 13 -37.91 -2.54 5.25
C LEU A 13 -37.88 -2.28 3.74
N PHE A 14 -38.66 -3.06 2.97
CA PHE A 14 -38.72 -2.91 1.53
C PHE A 14 -39.34 -1.56 1.11
N SER A 15 -40.45 -1.16 1.74
CA SER A 15 -41.08 0.14 1.48
C SER A 15 -40.19 1.31 1.87
N LEU A 16 -39.46 1.20 2.99
CA LEU A 16 -38.52 2.24 3.43
C LEU A 16 -37.31 2.33 2.47
N GLY A 17 -36.78 1.18 2.03
CA GLY A 17 -35.70 1.12 1.05
C GLY A 17 -36.10 1.73 -0.30
N GLU A 18 -37.29 1.40 -0.83
CA GLU A 18 -37.81 2.02 -2.04
C GLU A 18 -38.03 3.53 -1.89
N ALA A 19 -38.50 3.99 -0.74
CA ALA A 19 -38.66 5.41 -0.48
C ALA A 19 -37.30 6.14 -0.42
N LEU A 20 -36.27 5.53 0.19
CA LEU A 20 -34.91 6.08 0.22
C LEU A 20 -34.26 6.11 -1.17
N LEU A 21 -34.46 5.08 -1.99
CA LEU A 21 -34.00 5.08 -3.39
C LEU A 21 -34.72 6.12 -4.25
N LYS A 22 -36.01 6.37 -4.02
CA LYS A 22 -36.80 7.36 -4.78
C LYS A 22 -36.58 8.80 -4.31
N ALA A 23 -36.30 9.01 -3.02
CA ALA A 23 -35.99 10.33 -2.45
C ALA A 23 -34.51 10.71 -2.60
N GLY A 24 -33.62 9.71 -2.61
CA GLY A 24 -32.21 9.86 -2.92
C GLY A 24 -32.00 9.92 -4.43
N GLY A 25 -32.43 11.02 -5.04
CA GLY A 25 -31.94 11.43 -6.35
C GLY A 25 -30.44 11.70 -6.28
N VAL A 26 -29.62 10.66 -6.29
CA VAL A 26 -28.24 10.76 -6.75
C VAL A 26 -28.36 11.00 -8.25
N ALA A 27 -28.37 12.27 -8.63
CA ALA A 27 -27.93 12.66 -9.95
C ALA A 27 -26.55 12.00 -10.13
N ALA A 28 -26.52 10.92 -10.92
CA ALA A 28 -25.30 10.45 -11.54
C ALA A 28 -24.94 11.49 -12.61
N GLU A 29 -24.59 12.69 -12.15
CA GLU A 29 -23.69 13.52 -12.89
C GLU A 29 -22.37 12.76 -12.83
N ALA A 30 -21.97 12.27 -14.00
CA ALA A 30 -20.66 11.72 -14.19
C ALA A 30 -19.65 12.83 -13.87
N GLN A 31 -19.25 12.94 -12.60
CA GLN A 31 -17.90 13.35 -12.30
C GLN A 31 -17.03 12.25 -12.92
N GLN A 32 -16.66 12.53 -14.17
CA GLN A 32 -15.54 11.94 -14.85
C GLN A 32 -14.43 11.72 -13.81
N PRO A 33 -13.73 10.57 -13.84
CA PRO A 33 -12.53 10.45 -13.04
C PRO A 33 -11.71 11.71 -13.30
N LEU A 34 -11.21 12.33 -12.23
CA LEU A 34 -10.06 13.22 -12.30
C LEU A 34 -8.91 12.37 -12.85
N VAL A 35 -8.90 12.20 -14.17
CA VAL A 35 -7.72 11.84 -14.92
C VAL A 35 -6.83 13.05 -14.73
N CYS A 36 -5.68 12.86 -14.08
CA CYS A 36 -4.63 13.86 -14.13
C CYS A 36 -4.36 14.11 -15.62
N GLN A 37 -4.84 15.24 -16.14
CA GLN A 37 -4.43 15.70 -17.46
C GLN A 37 -2.92 15.96 -17.33
N PRO A 38 -2.08 15.42 -18.22
CA PRO A 38 -0.73 15.92 -18.33
C PRO A 38 -0.85 17.35 -18.89
N ASP A 39 -0.60 18.34 -18.03
CA ASP A 39 -0.37 19.71 -18.46
C ASP A 39 1.00 19.72 -19.14
N ASP A 40 0.98 19.79 -20.47
CA ASP A 40 2.13 20.04 -21.32
C ASP A 40 2.67 21.46 -21.06
N ASP A 41 3.45 21.65 -19.99
CA ASP A 41 4.30 22.84 -19.83
C ASP A 41 5.63 22.47 -19.14
N GLU A 42 6.57 22.20 -20.04
CA GLU A 42 8.02 22.21 -19.97
C GLU A 42 8.64 23.10 -18.86
N GLN A 43 9.62 22.51 -18.14
CA GLN A 43 10.56 23.12 -17.17
C GLN A 43 10.09 23.44 -15.73
N ALA A 44 9.81 22.37 -14.98
CA ALA A 44 10.47 22.16 -13.69
C ALA A 44 11.00 20.71 -13.70
N GLY A 45 12.28 20.53 -13.36
CA GLY A 45 13.04 19.29 -13.61
C GLY A 45 12.21 18.02 -13.40
N ALA A 46 12.18 17.17 -14.42
CA ALA A 46 11.47 15.89 -14.39
C ALA A 46 11.69 15.22 -13.03
N PRO A 47 10.64 14.62 -12.40
CA PRO A 47 10.85 13.81 -11.22
C PRO A 47 11.93 12.80 -11.62
N VAL A 48 13.08 12.88 -10.94
CA VAL A 48 14.17 11.93 -11.19
C VAL A 48 13.52 10.58 -10.91
N CYS A 49 13.21 9.85 -11.97
CA CYS A 49 12.94 8.43 -11.89
C CYS A 49 14.27 7.81 -11.52
N ASP A 50 14.61 7.96 -10.24
CA ASP A 50 15.66 7.22 -9.60
C ASP A 50 15.13 5.79 -9.58
N GLU A 51 15.41 5.09 -10.69
CA GLU A 51 15.07 3.69 -10.98
C GLU A 51 15.52 2.73 -9.86
N ASN A 52 16.30 3.26 -8.92
CA ASN A 52 16.83 2.59 -7.79
C ASN A 52 16.03 2.84 -6.49
N THR A 53 14.80 3.36 -6.54
CA THR A 53 13.99 3.60 -5.34
C THR A 53 13.13 2.38 -4.95
N VAL A 54 13.10 2.03 -3.67
CA VAL A 54 12.38 0.86 -3.13
C VAL A 54 11.70 1.17 -1.79
N ALA A 55 10.55 0.54 -1.56
CA ALA A 55 9.82 0.72 -0.31
C ALA A 55 10.52 -0.01 0.86
N ARG A 56 10.47 0.59 2.05
CA ARG A 56 11.05 0.09 3.30
C ARG A 56 10.03 0.21 4.42
N ALA A 57 9.86 -0.87 5.18
CA ALA A 57 8.90 -0.93 6.27
C ALA A 57 9.57 -0.59 7.62
N ASP A 58 8.93 0.28 8.39
CA ASP A 58 9.15 0.44 9.83
C ASP A 58 7.97 -0.21 10.58
N ASN A 59 8.17 -1.47 10.96
CA ASN A 59 7.13 -2.26 11.63
C ASN A 59 6.87 -1.85 13.08
N ARG A 60 7.61 -0.89 13.66
CA ARG A 60 7.36 -0.39 15.03
C ARG A 60 6.02 0.33 15.13
N HIS A 61 5.62 1.03 14.07
CA HIS A 61 4.41 1.86 14.01
C HIS A 61 3.33 1.27 13.07
N CYS A 62 3.54 0.06 12.55
CA CYS A 62 2.67 -0.55 11.56
C CYS A 62 1.41 -1.15 12.19
N LEU A 63 0.23 -0.63 11.85
CA LEU A 63 -1.06 -1.17 12.33
C LEU A 63 -1.31 -2.61 11.89
N ALA A 64 -0.69 -3.07 10.79
CA ALA A 64 -0.77 -4.46 10.35
C ALA A 64 -0.29 -5.45 11.42
N LYS A 65 0.61 -5.01 12.32
CA LYS A 65 1.15 -5.83 13.40
C LYS A 65 0.07 -6.31 14.38
N ASN A 66 -0.85 -5.43 14.78
CA ASN A 66 -1.82 -5.69 15.85
C ASN A 66 -3.28 -5.68 15.38
N CYS A 67 -3.62 -4.86 14.37
CA CYS A 67 -5.00 -4.58 13.99
C CYS A 67 -5.35 -5.01 12.56
N GLY A 68 -4.39 -5.56 11.80
CA GLY A 68 -4.64 -6.06 10.44
C GLY A 68 -4.97 -4.94 9.44
N CYS A 69 -4.12 -3.90 9.34
CA CYS A 69 -4.21 -2.91 8.27
C CYS A 69 -3.65 -3.44 6.95
N PHE A 70 -4.39 -3.26 5.85
CA PHE A 70 -4.04 -3.77 4.51
C PHE A 70 -3.80 -2.68 3.46
N SER A 71 -3.90 -1.39 3.82
CA SER A 71 -3.91 -0.28 2.84
C SER A 71 -2.75 -0.28 1.84
N CYS A 72 -1.54 -0.63 2.28
CA CYS A 72 -0.38 -0.71 1.40
C CYS A 72 -0.37 -1.96 0.52
N VAL A 73 -0.89 -3.08 1.02
CA VAL A 73 -1.00 -4.35 0.29
C VAL A 73 -2.01 -4.21 -0.85
N ASP A 74 -3.19 -3.64 -0.55
CA ASP A 74 -4.28 -3.47 -1.52
C ASP A 74 -3.91 -2.55 -2.68
N ARG A 75 -2.97 -1.62 -2.46
CA ARG A 75 -2.49 -0.69 -3.49
C ARG A 75 -1.25 -1.18 -4.24
N CYS A 76 -0.65 -2.28 -3.81
CA CYS A 76 0.57 -2.78 -4.42
C CYS A 76 0.27 -3.67 -5.63
N GLU A 77 0.10 -3.03 -6.79
CA GLU A 77 -0.12 -3.72 -8.07
C GLU A 77 0.90 -4.84 -8.37
N PRO A 78 2.23 -4.66 -8.19
CA PRO A 78 3.17 -5.74 -8.46
C PRO A 78 3.15 -6.85 -7.40
N GLY A 79 2.36 -6.72 -6.33
CA GLY A 79 2.29 -7.70 -5.24
C GLY A 79 3.59 -7.84 -4.45
N ALA A 80 4.35 -6.75 -4.32
CA ALA A 80 5.64 -6.74 -3.62
C ALA A 80 5.50 -6.78 -2.08
N ILE A 81 4.32 -6.49 -1.53
CA ILE A 81 4.10 -6.34 -0.09
C ILE A 81 3.29 -7.52 0.44
N MET A 82 3.78 -8.16 1.51
CA MET A 82 3.09 -9.25 2.21
C MET A 82 2.87 -8.89 3.67
N LEU A 83 1.67 -9.19 4.20
CA LEU A 83 1.36 -9.03 5.61
C LEU A 83 1.82 -10.26 6.40
N ILE A 84 2.49 -10.03 7.53
CA ILE A 84 2.89 -11.07 8.47
C ILE A 84 2.20 -10.78 9.82
N PRO A 85 1.22 -11.60 10.22
CA PRO A 85 0.51 -11.43 11.49
C PRO A 85 1.46 -11.33 12.68
N GLY A 86 1.22 -10.38 13.59
CA GLY A 86 2.06 -10.14 14.77
C GLY A 86 3.42 -9.47 14.48
N THR A 87 3.81 -9.31 13.21
CA THR A 87 5.08 -8.68 12.81
C THR A 87 4.85 -7.35 12.08
N GLY A 88 3.86 -7.28 11.18
CA GLY A 88 3.63 -6.12 10.31
C GLY A 88 3.67 -6.51 8.83
N ILE A 89 4.49 -5.85 8.03
CA ILE A 89 4.64 -6.15 6.60
C ILE A 89 6.08 -6.53 6.23
N ARG A 90 6.24 -7.28 5.14
CA ARG A 90 7.50 -7.52 4.43
C ARG A 90 7.39 -7.08 2.99
N ILE A 91 8.49 -6.58 2.44
CA ILE A 91 8.57 -6.04 1.09
C ILE A 91 9.58 -6.89 0.31
N ASN A 92 9.15 -7.45 -0.82
CA ASN A 92 10.04 -8.05 -1.81
C ASN A 92 10.59 -6.93 -2.69
N GLU A 93 11.86 -6.62 -2.52
CA GLU A 93 12.52 -5.53 -3.23
C GLU A 93 12.63 -5.79 -4.74
N GLU A 94 12.73 -7.05 -5.18
CA GLU A 94 12.84 -7.41 -6.61
C GLU A 94 11.54 -7.14 -7.37
N ARG A 95 10.40 -7.22 -6.68
CA ARG A 95 9.08 -6.93 -7.24
C ARG A 95 8.65 -5.47 -7.05
N CYS A 96 9.37 -4.70 -6.24
CA CYS A 96 9.00 -3.32 -5.95
C CYS A 96 9.42 -2.40 -7.09
N THR A 97 8.44 -1.74 -7.71
CA THR A 97 8.67 -0.82 -8.84
C THR A 97 9.06 0.60 -8.43
N GLY A 98 9.14 0.89 -7.14
CA GLY A 98 9.45 2.24 -6.65
C GLY A 98 8.30 3.25 -6.74
N CYS A 99 7.07 2.84 -7.10
CA CYS A 99 5.98 3.78 -7.44
C CYS A 99 5.43 4.67 -6.30
N GLY A 100 5.82 4.44 -5.04
CA GLY A 100 5.43 5.28 -3.91
C GLY A 100 3.97 5.19 -3.44
N SER A 101 3.09 4.47 -4.15
CA SER A 101 1.66 4.39 -3.79
C SER A 101 1.42 3.87 -2.37
N CYS A 102 2.23 2.91 -1.91
CA CYS A 102 2.14 2.34 -0.57
C CYS A 102 2.51 3.35 0.53
N GLU A 103 3.49 4.22 0.29
CA GLU A 103 3.81 5.32 1.19
C GLU A 103 2.67 6.33 1.23
N TYR A 104 2.10 6.69 0.08
CA TYR A 104 1.02 7.68 0.02
C TYR A 104 -0.20 7.28 0.87
N VAL A 105 -0.68 6.04 0.73
CA VAL A 105 -1.89 5.54 1.41
C VAL A 105 -1.69 5.14 2.88
N CYS A 106 -0.46 5.17 3.40
CA CYS A 106 -0.18 4.76 4.77
C CYS A 106 -0.86 5.71 5.77
N PRO A 107 -1.82 5.25 6.60
CA PRO A 107 -2.64 6.14 7.44
C PRO A 107 -1.96 6.53 8.76
N VAL A 108 -0.82 5.93 9.10
CA VAL A 108 -0.12 6.21 10.35
C VAL A 108 0.86 7.36 10.22
N THR A 109 1.00 8.11 11.31
CA THR A 109 2.02 9.16 11.47
C THR A 109 2.84 8.85 12.72
N PRO A 110 4.16 8.59 12.60
CA PRO A 110 4.95 8.54 11.36
C PRO A 110 4.54 7.36 10.46
N LYS A 111 4.71 7.52 9.14
CA LYS A 111 4.39 6.44 8.19
C LYS A 111 5.24 5.21 8.46
N ALA A 112 4.59 4.05 8.52
CA ALA A 112 5.23 2.75 8.72
C ALA A 112 5.88 2.19 7.44
N ILE A 113 5.77 2.88 6.32
CA ILE A 113 6.42 2.53 5.05
C ILE A 113 6.88 3.80 4.36
N ARG A 114 8.11 3.78 3.85
CA ARG A 114 8.78 4.92 3.19
C ARG A 114 9.54 4.45 1.96
N MET A 115 9.63 5.30 0.96
CA MET A 115 10.51 5.10 -0.19
C MET A 115 11.94 5.50 0.18
N GLN A 116 12.90 4.64 -0.16
CA GLN A 116 14.32 4.88 0.06
C GLN A 116 15.11 4.43 -1.17
N ALA A 117 16.26 5.05 -1.42
CA ALA A 117 17.20 4.54 -2.42
C ALA A 117 17.65 3.12 -2.01
N ARG A 118 17.62 2.20 -2.97
CA ARG A 118 18.22 0.88 -2.81
C ARG A 118 19.70 1.10 -2.67
N THR A 119 20.25 0.71 -1.54
CA THR A 119 21.68 0.58 -1.38
C THR A 119 22.12 -0.60 -2.24
N ILE A 120 22.38 -0.35 -3.53
CA ILE A 120 23.19 -1.28 -4.31
C ILE A 120 24.54 -1.22 -3.61
N HIS A 121 24.83 -2.24 -2.81
CA HIS A 121 26.21 -2.51 -2.45
C HIS A 121 26.91 -2.86 -3.75
N THR A 122 27.40 -1.85 -4.48
CA THR A 122 28.72 -2.01 -5.07
C THR A 122 29.58 -2.43 -3.90
N PRO A 123 30.31 -3.56 -3.95
CA PRO A 123 31.48 -3.68 -3.11
C PRO A 123 32.38 -2.50 -3.53
N SER A 124 32.16 -1.35 -2.89
CA SER A 124 33.10 -0.24 -2.87
C SER A 124 34.44 -0.87 -2.59
N ALA A 125 35.45 -0.50 -3.38
CA ALA A 125 36.81 -1.01 -3.37
C ALA A 125 37.51 -0.84 -2.00
N ALA A 126 36.98 -1.52 -0.98
CA ALA A 126 37.33 -1.51 0.43
C ALA A 126 37.42 -2.95 0.98
N TYR A 127 37.11 -3.97 0.17
CA TYR A 127 37.46 -5.37 0.42
C TYR A 127 38.59 -5.80 -0.52
N ALA A 128 39.63 -4.97 -0.64
CA ALA A 128 40.90 -5.37 -1.23
C ALA A 128 41.87 -6.00 -0.22
N GLU A 129 41.54 -6.04 1.09
CA GLU A 129 42.39 -6.68 2.10
C GLU A 129 41.55 -7.38 3.18
N GLN A 130 41.02 -8.56 2.85
CA GLN A 130 40.79 -9.57 3.87
C GLN A 130 41.55 -10.84 3.45
N PRO A 131 42.77 -11.04 3.96
CA PRO A 131 43.51 -12.28 3.72
C PRO A 131 42.73 -13.46 4.31
N PRO A 132 42.81 -14.65 3.68
CA PRO A 132 42.05 -15.82 4.09
C PRO A 132 42.38 -16.19 5.54
N GLN A 133 41.36 -16.33 6.38
CA GLN A 133 41.53 -16.87 7.72
C GLN A 133 41.99 -18.33 7.60
N LYS A 134 43.28 -18.55 7.84
CA LYS A 134 43.84 -19.88 7.98
C LYS A 134 43.20 -20.50 9.22
N GLY A 135 42.33 -21.47 9.01
CA GLY A 135 41.77 -22.28 10.08
C GLY A 135 42.89 -23.00 10.82
N GLU A 136 43.10 -22.61 12.07
CA GLU A 136 43.91 -23.38 13.02
C GLU A 136 42.98 -24.44 13.61
N SER A 137 43.12 -25.67 13.13
CA SER A 137 42.56 -26.84 13.79
C SER A 137 43.55 -27.29 14.87
N PRO A 138 43.20 -27.28 16.17
CA PRO A 138 43.95 -28.06 17.14
C PRO A 138 43.52 -29.52 17.04
N CYS A 139 44.50 -30.42 17.17
CA CYS A 139 44.31 -31.87 17.30
C CYS A 139 43.44 -32.24 18.50
#